data_AF-A0A6H2DN31-F1
#
_entry.id   AF-A0A6H2DN31-F1
#
_cell.length_a   1.000
_cell.length_b   1.000
_cell.length_c   1.000
_cell.angle_alpha   90.00
_cell.angle_beta   90.00
_cell.angle_gamma   90.00
#
_symmetry.space_group_name_H-M   'P 1'
#
loop_
_entity.id
_entity.type
_entity.pdbx_description
1 polymer ?
#
loop_
_entity_poly.entity_id
_entity_poly.type
_entity_poly.pdbx_seq_one_letter_code
_entity_poly.pdbx_strand_id
1 'polypeptide(L)'
;MDDAENEKLTTLADGMDELLDEKYYVEVDETTITINVKYPYEIPISQCNSTDKLLAWIIHLTEKTWIAPKVLREFAYKAASAGDFDLPHV
;
A
#
# COMPACT_ATOMS: atom_id res chain seq x y z
N MET A 1 -32.66 16.92 -0.75
CA MET A 1 -31.72 15.97 -1.35
C MET A 1 -32.43 14.64 -1.27
N ASP A 2 -32.90 14.13 -2.40
CA ASP A 2 -33.75 12.93 -2.44
C ASP A 2 -32.93 11.69 -2.08
N ASP A 3 -33.55 10.75 -1.34
CA ASP A 3 -32.88 9.51 -0.89
C ASP A 3 -32.30 8.69 -2.07
N ALA A 4 -32.96 8.74 -3.23
CA ALA A 4 -32.51 8.10 -4.46
C ALA A 4 -31.24 8.73 -5.07
N GLU A 5 -30.98 10.02 -4.81
CA GLU A 5 -29.77 10.71 -5.27
C GLU A 5 -28.57 10.34 -4.40
N ASN A 6 -28.81 10.12 -3.10
CA ASN A 6 -27.79 9.72 -2.14
C ASN A 6 -27.35 8.25 -2.36
N GLU A 7 -28.31 7.34 -2.58
CA GLU A 7 -28.04 5.93 -2.89
C GLU A 7 -27.20 5.76 -4.17
N LYS A 8 -27.46 6.60 -5.17
CA LYS A 8 -26.72 6.61 -6.44
C LYS A 8 -25.29 7.13 -6.28
N LEU A 9 -25.09 8.15 -5.43
CA LEU A 9 -23.77 8.69 -5.09
C LEU A 9 -22.93 7.66 -4.33
N THR A 10 -23.52 6.93 -3.39
CA THR A 10 -22.84 5.85 -2.65
C THR A 10 -22.42 4.72 -3.58
N THR A 11 -23.32 4.24 -4.44
CA THR A 11 -23.02 3.17 -5.41
C THR A 11 -21.89 3.55 -6.38
N LEU A 12 -21.83 4.82 -6.79
CA LEU A 12 -20.74 5.35 -7.63
C LEU A 12 -19.42 5.45 -6.86
N ALA A 13 -19.45 5.84 -5.59
CA ALA A 13 -18.26 5.92 -4.74
C ALA A 13 -17.67 4.51 -4.48
N ASP A 14 -18.52 3.53 -4.16
CA ASP A 14 -18.10 2.15 -3.91
C ASP A 14 -17.46 1.53 -5.17
N GLY A 15 -18.04 1.74 -6.35
CA GLY A 15 -17.45 1.29 -7.61
C GLY A 15 -16.16 2.04 -8.01
N MET A 16 -15.98 3.28 -7.57
CA MET A 16 -14.73 4.01 -7.76
C MET A 16 -13.62 3.51 -6.83
N ASP A 17 -13.93 3.14 -5.60
CA ASP A 17 -12.96 2.56 -4.65
C ASP A 17 -12.45 1.20 -5.13
N GLU A 18 -13.33 0.32 -5.65
CA GLU A 18 -12.91 -0.95 -6.28
C GLU A 18 -11.96 -0.74 -7.47
N LEU A 19 -12.27 0.22 -8.35
CA LEU A 19 -11.41 0.55 -9.51
C LEU A 19 -10.08 1.20 -9.11
N LEU A 20 -10.01 1.85 -7.95
CA LEU A 20 -8.77 2.39 -7.39
C LEU A 20 -7.96 1.30 -6.68
N ASP A 21 -8.60 0.32 -6.05
CA ASP A 21 -7.93 -0.85 -5.46
C ASP A 21 -7.21 -1.70 -6.51
N GLU A 22 -7.81 -1.91 -7.70
CA GLU A 22 -7.12 -2.58 -8.81
C GLU A 22 -5.87 -1.84 -9.32
N LYS A 23 -5.78 -0.53 -9.11
CA LYS A 23 -4.66 0.30 -9.60
C LYS A 23 -3.54 0.53 -8.60
N TYR A 24 -3.78 0.27 -7.32
CA TYR A 24 -2.86 0.61 -6.24
C TYR A 24 -2.68 -0.56 -5.29
N TYR A 25 -1.69 -1.41 -5.55
CA TYR A 25 -1.45 -2.64 -4.80
C TYR A 25 0.04 -2.90 -4.60
N VAL A 26 0.38 -3.80 -3.68
CA VAL A 26 1.76 -4.20 -3.41
C VAL A 26 1.96 -5.67 -3.76
N GLU A 27 2.98 -6.00 -4.53
CA GLU A 27 3.38 -7.38 -4.82
C GLU A 27 4.73 -7.70 -4.19
N VAL A 28 4.96 -8.98 -3.92
CA VAL A 28 6.22 -9.49 -3.39
C VAL A 28 6.62 -10.71 -4.19
N ASP A 29 7.85 -10.72 -4.69
CA ASP A 29 8.51 -11.89 -5.27
C ASP A 29 9.64 -12.38 -4.36
N GLU A 30 10.50 -13.27 -4.85
CA GLU A 30 11.60 -13.87 -4.07
C GLU A 30 12.62 -12.85 -3.54
N THR A 31 12.76 -11.69 -4.18
CA THR A 31 13.83 -10.72 -3.88
C THR A 31 13.35 -9.28 -3.76
N THR A 32 12.16 -8.97 -4.25
CA THR A 32 11.68 -7.60 -4.48
C THR A 32 10.25 -7.43 -3.98
N ILE A 33 10.00 -6.26 -3.42
CA ILE A 33 8.67 -5.73 -3.07
C ILE A 33 8.35 -4.65 -4.09
N THR A 34 7.26 -4.79 -4.81
CA THR A 34 6.85 -3.86 -5.87
C THR A 34 5.59 -3.11 -5.45
N ILE A 35 5.69 -1.79 -5.33
CA ILE A 35 4.54 -0.92 -5.11
C ILE A 35 4.00 -0.49 -6.47
N ASN A 36 2.88 -1.09 -6.88
CA ASN A 36 2.22 -0.81 -8.14
C ASN A 36 1.26 0.38 -7.95
N VAL A 37 1.70 1.54 -8.41
CA VAL A 37 0.92 2.79 -8.46
C VAL A 37 0.79 3.24 -9.92
N LYS A 38 1.01 4.53 -10.23
CA LYS A 38 1.13 5.00 -11.62
C LYS A 38 2.29 4.32 -12.39
N TYR A 39 3.37 4.03 -11.69
CA TYR A 39 4.54 3.30 -12.18
C TYR A 39 5.03 2.36 -11.07
N PRO A 40 5.53 1.16 -11.41
CA PRO A 40 6.11 0.25 -10.42
C PRO A 40 7.27 0.91 -9.69
N TYR A 41 7.28 0.80 -8.37
CA TYR A 41 8.40 1.21 -7.52
C TYR A 41 8.93 -0.02 -6.77
N GLU A 42 10.11 -0.48 -7.17
CA GLU A 42 10.73 -1.72 -6.71
C GLU A 42 11.68 -1.46 -5.53
N ILE A 43 11.52 -2.25 -4.48
CA ILE A 43 12.32 -2.18 -3.26
C ILE A 43 12.86 -3.59 -2.98
N PRO A 44 14.19 -3.80 -2.96
CA PRO A 44 14.74 -5.11 -2.62
C PRO A 44 14.39 -5.50 -1.18
N ILE A 45 14.00 -6.75 -0.94
CA ILE A 45 13.69 -7.29 0.40
C ILE A 45 14.90 -7.13 1.33
N SER A 46 16.12 -7.23 0.82
CA SER A 46 17.36 -7.00 1.58
C SER A 46 17.47 -5.59 2.18
N GLN A 47 16.70 -4.62 1.66
CA GLN A 47 16.59 -3.27 2.19
C GLN A 47 15.39 -3.09 3.12
N CYS A 48 14.59 -4.13 3.38
CA CYS A 48 13.47 -4.13 4.31
C CYS A 48 13.55 -5.25 5.37
N ASN A 49 14.63 -6.03 5.42
CA ASN A 49 14.79 -7.23 6.26
C ASN A 49 15.10 -6.98 7.75
N SER A 50 14.72 -5.82 8.27
CA SER A 50 14.73 -5.53 9.71
C SER A 50 13.77 -4.39 10.01
N THR A 51 13.34 -4.27 11.27
CA THR A 51 12.44 -3.19 11.71
C THR A 51 13.01 -1.80 11.40
N ASP A 52 14.31 -1.56 11.66
CA ASP A 52 14.95 -0.26 11.41
C ASP A 52 14.96 0.10 9.92
N LYS A 53 15.27 -0.88 9.07
CA LYS A 53 15.30 -0.71 7.61
C LYS A 53 13.90 -0.46 7.06
N LEU A 54 12.92 -1.22 7.52
CA LEU A 54 11.53 -1.01 7.17
C LEU A 54 11.04 0.37 7.61
N LEU A 55 11.36 0.81 8.83
CA LEU A 55 10.99 2.14 9.32
C LEU A 55 11.62 3.25 8.47
N ALA A 56 12.89 3.11 8.09
CA ALA A 56 13.56 4.06 7.19
C ALA A 56 12.83 4.17 5.83
N TRP A 57 12.39 3.03 5.27
CA TRP A 57 11.57 3.03 4.06
C TRP A 57 10.19 3.63 4.25
N ILE A 58 9.50 3.33 5.35
CA ILE A 58 8.21 3.92 5.66
C ILE A 58 8.34 5.45 5.70
N ILE A 59 9.34 5.98 6.41
CA ILE A 59 9.61 7.43 6.46
C ILE A 59 9.84 7.96 5.03
N HIS A 60 10.72 7.34 4.25
CA HIS A 60 10.98 7.76 2.87
C HIS A 60 9.72 7.78 1.99
N LEU A 61 8.85 6.79 2.16
CA LEU A 61 7.60 6.65 1.42
C LEU A 61 6.54 7.67 1.85
N THR A 62 6.52 8.09 3.12
CA THR A 62 5.61 9.15 3.59
C THR A 62 5.90 10.53 2.99
N GLU A 63 7.13 10.75 2.50
CA GLU A 63 7.49 11.99 1.78
C GLU A 63 6.96 12.01 0.34
N LYS A 64 6.47 10.88 -0.17
CA LYS A 64 6.00 10.76 -1.55
C LYS A 64 4.55 11.20 -1.66
N THR A 65 4.29 12.18 -2.52
CA THR A 65 2.94 12.70 -2.77
C THR A 65 2.00 11.71 -3.46
N TRP A 66 2.54 10.64 -4.02
CA TRP A 66 1.80 9.61 -4.77
C TRP A 66 1.45 8.38 -3.92
N ILE A 67 1.90 8.29 -2.67
CA ILE A 67 1.54 7.17 -1.79
C ILE A 67 0.26 7.47 -1.03
N ALA A 68 -0.70 6.55 -1.16
CA ALA A 68 -1.89 6.54 -0.32
C ALA A 68 -1.60 5.79 0.99
N PRO A 69 -2.22 6.19 2.13
CA PRO A 69 -2.03 5.50 3.41
C PRO A 69 -2.35 3.99 3.36
N LYS A 70 -3.31 3.56 2.53
CA LYS A 70 -3.66 2.14 2.35
C LYS A 70 -2.49 1.33 1.77
N VAL A 71 -1.83 1.86 0.74
CA VAL A 71 -0.68 1.24 0.07
C VAL A 71 0.51 1.17 1.02
N LEU A 72 0.72 2.22 1.83
CA LEU A 72 1.79 2.23 2.82
C LEU A 72 1.61 1.18 3.91
N ARG A 73 0.37 0.96 4.38
CA ARG A 73 0.06 -0.13 5.32
C ARG A 73 0.30 -1.50 4.68
N GLU A 74 -0.20 -1.70 3.47
CA GLU A 74 0.01 -2.96 2.74
C GLU A 74 1.51 -3.25 2.53
N PHE A 75 2.28 -2.23 2.14
CA PHE A 75 3.73 -2.29 2.04
C PHE A 75 4.36 -2.72 3.37
N ALA A 76 4.00 -2.08 4.48
CA ALA A 76 4.58 -2.40 5.78
C ALA A 76 4.36 -3.89 6.16
N TYR A 77 3.14 -4.40 5.99
CA TYR A 77 2.83 -5.79 6.28
C TYR A 77 3.58 -6.77 5.37
N LYS A 78 3.53 -6.52 4.05
CA LYS A 78 4.16 -7.40 3.07
C LYS A 78 5.69 -7.39 3.21
N ALA A 79 6.28 -6.23 3.51
CA ALA A 79 7.71 -6.10 3.76
C ALA A 79 8.16 -6.84 5.03
N ALA A 80 7.40 -6.73 6.13
CA ALA A 80 7.71 -7.45 7.36
C ALA A 80 7.61 -8.96 7.19
N SER A 81 6.54 -9.44 6.55
CA SER A 81 6.37 -10.86 6.22
C SER A 81 7.47 -11.38 5.29
N ALA A 82 7.88 -10.59 4.29
CA ALA A 82 8.95 -10.96 3.37
C ALA A 82 10.34 -10.93 4.03
N GLY A 83 10.52 -10.06 5.03
CA GLY A 83 11.74 -9.93 5.81
C GLY A 83 11.86 -10.91 6.98
N ASP A 84 10.85 -11.77 7.20
CA ASP A 84 10.78 -12.76 8.28
C ASP A 84 10.90 -12.13 9.69
N PHE A 85 10.17 -11.04 9.93
CA PHE A 85 10.06 -10.44 11.27
C PHE A 85 8.66 -9.90 11.55
N ASP A 86 8.32 -9.85 12.85
CA ASP A 86 7.02 -9.36 13.30
C ASP A 86 7.00 -7.83 13.39
N LEU A 87 5.84 -7.25 13.07
CA LEU A 87 5.50 -5.87 13.37
C LEU A 87 4.70 -5.85 14.69
N PRO A 88 5.29 -5.40 15.82
CA PRO A 88 4.73 -5.66 17.15
C PRO A 88 3.40 -4.95 17.46
N HIS A 89 2.92 -4.02 16.62
CA HIS A 89 1.80 -3.13 16.94
C HIS A 89 0.93 -2.74 15.74
N VAL A 90 0.85 -3.57 14.70
CA VAL A 90 0.02 -3.29 13.52
C VAL A 90 -1.01 -4.40 13.36
#